data_AF-A0AAW5CN80-F1
#
_entry.id   AF-A0AAW5CN80-F1
#
_cell.length_a   1.000
_cell.length_b   1.000
_cell.length_c   1.000
_cell.angle_alpha   90.00
_cell.angle_beta   90.00
_cell.angle_gamma   90.00
#
_symmetry.space_group_name_H-M   'P 1'
#
loop_
_entity.id
_entity.type
_entity.pdbx_description
1 polymer ?
#
loop_
_entity_poly.entity_id
_entity_poly.type
_entity_poly.pdbx_seq_one_letter_code
_entity_poly.pdbx_strand_id
1 'polypeptide(L)' 'MEFREIDKSNYWDCMALTIGDNQEGFVADNKQSLVEAAYKDGLYTLGIYLEETMIGFILYDYDETFPG' A
#
# COMPACT_ATOMS: atom_id res chain seq x y z
N MET A 1 -9.74 10.14 -8.46
CA MET A 1 -8.88 9.29 -7.62
C MET A 1 -9.57 7.96 -7.46
N GLU A 2 -8.82 6.88 -7.68
CA GLU A 2 -9.31 5.50 -7.63
C GLU A 2 -8.42 4.67 -6.72
N PHE A 3 -9.02 3.64 -6.11
CA PHE A 3 -8.27 2.63 -5.36
C PHE A 3 -8.30 1.33 -6.15
N ARG A 4 -7.13 0.72 -6.32
CA ARG A 4 -6.97 -0.54 -7.05
C ARG A 4 -6.20 -1.50 -6.14
N GLU A 5 -6.63 -2.75 -6.06
CA GLU A 5 -5.92 -3.79 -5.31
C GLU A 5 -4.49 -3.93 -5.85
N ILE A 6 -3.52 -4.16 -4.96
CA ILE A 6 -2.18 -4.52 -5.40
C ILE A 6 -2.17 -5.99 -5.79
N ASP A 7 -1.81 -6.26 -7.04
CA ASP A 7 -1.69 -7.59 -7.59
C ASP A 7 -0.45 -7.72 -8.48
N LYS A 8 -0.36 -8.84 -9.21
CA LYS A 8 0.77 -9.15 -10.08
C LYS A 8 0.98 -8.13 -11.21
N SER A 9 -0.03 -7.34 -11.56
CA SER A 9 0.03 -6.35 -12.64
C SER A 9 0.64 -5.03 -12.21
N ASN A 10 0.57 -4.65 -10.92
CA ASN A 10 0.94 -3.32 -10.44
C ASN A 10 1.87 -3.29 -9.21
N TYR A 11 2.24 -4.44 -8.62
CA TYR A 11 3.11 -4.46 -7.44
C TYR A 11 4.49 -3.82 -7.68
N TRP A 12 5.02 -3.91 -8.90
CA TRP A 12 6.30 -3.29 -9.26
C TRP A 12 6.23 -1.76 -9.18
N ASP A 13 5.14 -1.17 -9.64
CA ASP A 13 4.93 0.28 -9.56
C ASP A 13 4.84 0.72 -8.09
N CYS A 14 4.17 -0.09 -7.26
CA CYS A 14 4.12 0.13 -5.81
C CYS A 14 5.50 0.04 -5.13
N MET A 15 6.35 -0.92 -5.53
CA MET A 15 7.73 -1.03 -5.02
C MET A 15 8.64 0.11 -5.48
N ALA A 16 8.36 0.68 -6.66
CA ALA A 16 9.12 1.78 -7.25
C ALA A 16 8.63 3.16 -6.79
N LEU A 17 7.46 3.24 -6.16
CA LEU A 17 6.94 4.46 -5.56
C LEU A 17 7.92 4.98 -4.52
N THR A 18 8.48 6.14 -4.80
CA THR A 18 9.40 6.84 -3.91
C THR A 18 8.63 7.92 -3.16
N ILE A 19 8.85 7.97 -1.86
CA ILE A 19 8.41 9.07 -1.02
C ILE A 19 9.32 10.26 -1.25
N GLY A 20 8.77 11.47 -1.19
CA GLY A 20 9.62 12.67 -1.19
C GLY A 20 10.46 12.72 0.08
N ASP A 21 11.64 13.35 -0.01
CA ASP A 21 12.65 13.41 1.07
C ASP A 21 12.08 13.81 2.46
N ASN A 22 11.02 14.62 2.47
CA ASN A 22 10.35 15.06 3.71
C ASN A 22 9.54 13.97 4.43
N GLN A 23 9.30 12.82 3.79
CA GLN A 23 8.45 11.74 4.30
C GLN A 23 9.25 10.48 4.70
N GLU A 24 10.56 10.42 4.40
CA GLU A 24 11.42 9.25 4.66
C GLU A 24 11.43 8.79 6.13
N GLY A 25 11.21 9.70 7.09
CA GLY A 25 11.19 9.38 8.51
C GLY A 25 9.83 8.91 9.07
N PHE A 26 8.75 8.97 8.29
CA PHE A 26 7.38 8.83 8.81
C PHE A 26 6.62 7.61 8.26
N VAL A 27 7.12 6.99 7.18
CA VAL A 27 6.41 5.93 6.46
C VAL A 27 7.34 4.74 6.25
N ALA A 28 6.80 3.52 6.34
CA ALA A 28 7.52 2.30 6.01
C ALA A 28 7.79 2.21 4.49
N ASP A 29 8.87 1.53 4.10
CA ASP A 29 9.13 1.22 2.70
C ASP A 29 8.01 0.31 2.15
N ASN A 30 7.49 0.64 0.97
CA ASN A 30 6.38 -0.08 0.34
C ASN A 30 6.73 -1.56 0.08
N LYS A 31 8.00 -1.90 -0.20
CA LYS A 31 8.43 -3.29 -0.41
C LYS A 31 8.27 -4.09 0.87
N GLN A 32 8.65 -3.52 2.02
CA GLN A 32 8.43 -4.18 3.31
C GLN A 32 6.93 -4.40 3.54
N SER A 33 6.11 -3.38 3.32
CA SER A 33 4.65 -3.45 3.50
C SER A 33 4.01 -4.53 2.61
N LEU A 34 4.45 -4.66 1.35
CA LEU A 34 4.00 -5.71 0.43
C LEU A 34 4.40 -7.11 0.90
N VAL A 35 5.63 -7.27 1.42
CA VAL A 35 6.07 -8.55 2.01
C VAL A 35 5.22 -8.88 3.23
N GLU A 36 4.97 -7.92 4.11
CA GLU A 36 4.12 -8.16 5.29
C GLU A 36 2.71 -8.61 4.90
N ALA A 37 2.08 -7.95 3.92
CA ALA A 37 0.76 -8.34 3.41
C ALA A 37 0.74 -9.72 2.73
N ALA A 38 1.86 -10.16 2.14
CA ALA A 38 1.94 -11.47 1.49
C ALA A 38 2.05 -12.65 2.49
N TYR A 39 2.50 -12.38 3.72
CA TYR A 39 2.77 -13.43 4.72
C TYR A 39 1.88 -13.37 5.96
N LYS A 40 1.21 -12.23 6.22
CA LYS A 40 0.28 -12.07 7.33
C LYS A 40 -1.16 -12.09 6.82
N ASP A 41 -1.99 -12.93 7.41
CA ASP A 41 -3.42 -12.94 7.13
C ASP A 41 -4.10 -11.66 7.64
N GLY A 42 -5.20 -11.26 7.00
CA GLY A 42 -6.01 -10.11 7.41
C GLY A 42 -5.45 -8.73 7.02
N LEU A 43 -4.36 -8.69 6.25
CA LEU A 43 -3.82 -7.46 5.68
C LEU A 43 -4.30 -7.27 4.24
N TYR A 44 -4.65 -6.03 3.89
CA TYR A 44 -5.15 -5.63 2.59
C TYR A 44 -4.33 -4.48 2.02
N THR A 45 -4.11 -4.51 0.71
CA THR A 45 -3.27 -3.52 0.02
C THR A 45 -4.01 -2.86 -1.13
N LEU A 46 -3.91 -1.53 -1.20
CA LEU A 46 -4.49 -0.73 -2.27
C LEU A 46 -3.46 0.29 -2.78
N GLY A 47 -3.36 0.41 -4.11
CA GLY A 47 -2.72 1.55 -4.76
C GLY A 47 -3.70 2.71 -4.87
N ILE A 48 -3.21 3.93 -4.65
CA ILE A 48 -3.96 5.17 -4.87
C ILE A 48 -3.61 5.70 -6.25
N TYR A 49 -4.60 5.87 -7.11
CA TYR A 49 -4.41 6.27 -8.49
C TYR A 49 -5.00 7.65 -8.79
N LEU A 50 -4.23 8.45 -9.51
CA LEU A 50 -4.72 9.61 -10.26
C LEU A 50 -4.65 9.25 -11.73
N GLU A 51 -5.82 9.01 -12.33
CA GLU A 51 -5.94 8.41 -13.66
C GLU A 51 -5.19 7.07 -13.69
N GLU A 52 -4.22 6.89 -14.57
CA GLU A 52 -3.43 5.65 -14.68
C GLU A 52 -2.13 5.67 -13.86
N THR A 53 -1.83 6.76 -13.16
CA THR A 53 -0.60 6.89 -12.37
C THR A 53 -0.86 6.50 -10.92
N MET A 54 -0.10 5.52 -10.40
CA MET A 54 -0.09 5.21 -8.97
C MET A 54 0.68 6.31 -8.23
N ILE A 55 0.01 7.03 -7.35
CA ILE A 55 0.55 8.17 -6.58
C ILE A 55 0.63 7.89 -5.08
N GLY A 56 0.21 6.71 -4.63
CA GLY A 56 0.25 6.33 -3.23
C GLY A 56 -0.09 4.87 -3.00
N PHE A 57 0.04 4.46 -1.74
CA PHE A 57 -0.15 3.09 -1.29
C PHE A 57 -0.82 3.08 0.08
N ILE A 58 -1.70 2.11 0.31
CA ILE A 58 -2.39 1.87 1.57
C ILE A 58 -2.19 0.41 1.95
N LEU A 59 -1.77 0.18 3.18
CA LEU A 59 -1.85 -1.09 3.89
C LEU A 59 -2.83 -0.90 5.05
N TYR A 60 -3.83 -1.77 5.17
CA TYR A 60 -4.80 -1.72 6.26
C TYR A 60 -5.23 -3.11 6.69
N ASP A 61 -5.76 -3.20 7.90
CA ASP A 61 -6.45 -4.36 8.46
C ASP A 61 -7.82 -3.95 9.00
N TYR A 62 -8.58 -4.93 9.49
CA TYR A 62 -9.79 -4.68 10.25
C TYR A 62 -9.54 -5.06 11.70
N ASP A 63 -9.75 -4.11 12.62
CA ASP A 63 -9.78 -4.43 14.04
C ASP A 63 -11.09 -5.16 14.36
N GLU A 64 -11.01 -6.49 14.44
CA GLU A 64 -12.16 -7.34 14.78
C GLU A 64 -12.72 -7.08 16.19
N THR A 65 -11.98 -6.34 17.03
CA THR A 65 -12.41 -6.01 18.40
C THR A 65 -13.17 -4.69 18.51
N PHE A 66 -13.20 -3.88 17.44
CA PHE A 66 -13.91 -2.61 17.40
C PHE A 66 -15.17 -2.72 16.51
N PRO A 67 -16.39 -2.76 17.08
CA PRO A 67 -17.62 -3.06 16.33
C PRO A 67 -18.15 -1.91 15.44
N GLY A 68 -17.49 -0.74 15.44
CA GLY A 68 -17.96 0.46 14.72
C GLY A 68 -19.06 1.23 15.44
#